data_AF-A0A2E8L5V3-F1
#
_entry.id   AF-A0A2E8L5V3-F1
#
_cell.length_a   1.000
_cell.length_b   1.000
_cell.length_c   1.000
_cell.angle_alpha   90.00
_cell.angle_beta   90.00
_cell.angle_gamma   90.00
#
_symmetry.space_group_name_H-M   'P 1'
#
loop_
_entity.id
_entity.type
_entity.pdbx_description
1 polymer ?
#
loop_
_entity_poly.entity_id
_entity_poly.type
_entity_poly.pdbx_seq_one_letter_code
_entity_poly.pdbx_strand_id
1 'polypeptide(L)'
;MLLARICARRRQRAIVLLCLGGALSSLFLVASPVWGRGNDALDVPMMRRVLGISGLRRSIALDAPLGALLMRNNQYRIAKLSSVAVQAGDRKFTSSSAIGQLNSVLEIGRSDDTAFFLKTTARHVDFEISDLLKASVKRLDLGVIAMRNSSAGNPQYLGLSIISEDNTGRPQFVDGYRIGDGVGFRLEGGAKISDAWAVSFRSEFLNWQGKNGMNRPDLLPQPMINPVDNCRTISNVDVIRAVSAFGGRGQWRTGLHYLSNQYEPQQNKLGVTVTEPFGDHERLSFIRTGYLQMWPLARIPGAVAYVEANVDRELENNLDQFLSDKTIVSAKVGVNWTFAPSRQILLEWQRFNGTEGIQSRNGLLLTILLDDL
;
A
#
# COMPACT_ATOMS: atom_id res chain seq x y z
N MET A 1 -19.97 -27.61 -19.77
CA MET A 1 -18.64 -28.13 -19.34
C MET A 1 -17.47 -27.15 -19.55
N LEU A 2 -17.63 -26.01 -20.25
CA LEU A 2 -16.58 -24.98 -20.42
C LEU A 2 -16.47 -23.97 -19.25
N LEU A 3 -17.56 -23.71 -18.53
CA LEU A 3 -17.61 -22.77 -17.39
C LEU A 3 -16.84 -23.23 -16.15
N ALA A 4 -16.69 -24.54 -15.93
CA ALA A 4 -15.95 -25.08 -14.79
C ALA A 4 -14.42 -25.00 -14.95
N ARG A 5 -13.90 -24.93 -16.19
CA ARG A 5 -12.45 -24.90 -16.45
C ARG A 5 -11.84 -23.49 -16.39
N ILE A 6 -12.65 -22.45 -16.57
CA ILE A 6 -12.20 -21.04 -16.48
C ILE A 6 -12.15 -20.56 -15.02
N CYS A 7 -13.02 -21.09 -14.15
CA CYS A 7 -13.03 -20.80 -12.72
C CYS A 7 -11.84 -21.42 -11.95
N ALA A 8 -11.32 -22.56 -12.43
CA ALA A 8 -10.23 -23.28 -11.75
C ALA A 8 -8.85 -22.61 -11.92
N ARG A 9 -8.57 -21.98 -13.07
CA ARG A 9 -7.25 -21.35 -13.33
C ARG A 9 -7.08 -19.95 -12.71
N ARG A 10 -8.19 -19.23 -12.45
CA ARG A 10 -8.15 -17.91 -11.76
C ARG A 10 -8.08 -18.04 -10.23
N ARG A 11 -8.67 -19.08 -9.64
CA ARG A 11 -8.52 -19.38 -8.20
C ARG A 11 -7.08 -19.77 -7.82
N GLN A 12 -6.34 -20.45 -8.69
CA GLN A 12 -4.99 -20.93 -8.37
C GLN A 12 -3.93 -19.85 -8.10
N ARG A 13 -4.05 -18.62 -8.66
CA ARG A 13 -3.04 -17.56 -8.42
C ARG A 13 -3.33 -16.68 -7.22
N ALA A 14 -4.61 -16.42 -6.91
CA ALA A 14 -5.01 -15.81 -5.64
C ALA A 14 -4.69 -16.75 -4.46
N ILE A 15 -4.85 -18.07 -4.67
CA ILE A 15 -4.44 -19.10 -3.71
C ILE A 15 -2.92 -19.10 -3.51
N VAL A 16 -2.06 -18.82 -4.49
CA VAL A 16 -0.60 -18.79 -4.26
C VAL A 16 -0.17 -17.63 -3.35
N LEU A 17 -0.80 -16.45 -3.45
CA LEU A 17 -0.53 -15.31 -2.54
C LEU A 17 -1.18 -15.50 -1.16
N LEU A 18 -2.38 -16.07 -1.09
CA LEU A 18 -3.03 -16.51 0.17
C LEU A 18 -2.31 -17.70 0.82
N CYS A 19 -1.68 -18.58 0.04
CA CYS A 19 -0.85 -19.70 0.53
C CYS A 19 0.55 -19.24 0.91
N LEU A 20 1.11 -18.18 0.32
CA LEU A 20 2.33 -17.53 0.80
C LEU A 20 2.05 -16.76 2.08
N GLY A 21 0.97 -15.97 2.14
CA GLY A 21 0.49 -15.35 3.38
C GLY A 21 0.09 -16.37 4.45
N GLY A 22 -0.50 -17.50 4.03
CA GLY A 22 -0.89 -18.66 4.84
C GLY A 22 0.30 -19.49 5.32
N ALA A 23 1.33 -19.67 4.49
CA ALA A 23 2.60 -20.30 4.87
C ALA A 23 3.40 -19.39 5.81
N LEU A 24 3.41 -18.08 5.56
CA LEU A 24 4.04 -17.09 6.44
C LEU A 24 3.26 -16.92 7.76
N SER A 25 1.93 -17.02 7.77
CA SER A 25 1.14 -17.08 9.01
C SER A 25 1.23 -18.45 9.69
N SER A 26 1.50 -19.53 8.96
CA SER A 26 1.79 -20.84 9.56
C SER A 26 3.13 -20.84 10.32
N LEU A 27 4.11 -20.00 9.94
CA LEU A 27 5.32 -19.78 10.76
C LEU A 27 4.97 -19.21 12.15
N PHE A 28 3.86 -18.49 12.28
CA PHE A 28 3.31 -18.03 13.56
C PHE A 28 2.65 -19.15 14.39
N LEU A 29 2.11 -20.18 13.72
CA LEU A 29 1.33 -21.26 14.34
C LEU A 29 2.14 -22.54 14.62
N VAL A 30 3.32 -22.72 13.99
CA VAL A 30 4.17 -23.92 14.17
C VAL A 30 4.91 -23.93 15.52
N ALA A 31 4.85 -22.86 16.31
CA ALA A 31 5.35 -22.86 17.68
C ALA A 31 4.22 -23.19 18.67
N SER A 32 4.05 -24.47 18.99
CA SER A 32 3.25 -24.92 20.13
C SER A 32 3.63 -24.12 21.39
N PRO A 33 2.67 -23.72 22.24
CA PRO A 33 3.01 -23.17 23.54
C PRO A 33 3.68 -24.29 24.36
N VAL A 34 4.99 -24.21 24.55
CA VAL A 34 5.68 -25.05 25.52
C VAL A 34 5.27 -24.52 26.89
N TRP A 35 4.23 -25.10 27.46
CA TRP A 35 3.89 -24.90 28.86
C TRP A 35 5.05 -25.39 29.72
N GLY A 36 5.71 -24.45 30.39
CA GLY A 36 6.68 -24.71 31.44
C GLY A 36 8.13 -24.76 30.98
N ARG A 37 8.80 -23.59 31.00
CA ARG A 37 10.09 -23.35 31.67
C ARG A 37 10.64 -21.97 31.31
N GLY A 38 11.05 -21.23 32.35
CA GLY A 38 12.06 -20.17 32.27
C GLY A 38 11.53 -18.75 32.20
N ASN A 39 11.86 -17.95 33.22
CA ASN A 39 11.62 -16.51 33.33
C ASN A 39 12.41 -15.68 32.29
N ASP A 40 12.17 -15.87 31.00
CA ASP A 40 12.60 -14.92 29.97
C ASP A 40 11.38 -14.11 29.52
N ALA A 41 10.93 -13.22 30.41
CA ALA A 41 9.89 -12.27 30.07
C ALA A 41 10.28 -11.52 28.79
N LEU A 42 9.34 -11.40 27.85
CA LEU A 42 9.57 -10.73 26.58
C LEU A 42 10.12 -9.30 26.81
N ASP A 43 11.38 -9.05 26.43
CA ASP A 43 11.98 -7.72 26.47
C ASP A 43 11.47 -6.91 25.28
N VAL A 44 10.33 -6.26 25.51
CA VAL A 44 9.64 -5.42 24.54
C VAL A 44 10.57 -4.30 24.03
N PRO A 45 11.28 -3.51 24.87
CA PRO A 45 12.31 -2.56 24.41
C PRO A 45 13.38 -3.13 23.48
N MET A 46 13.90 -4.33 23.76
CA MET A 46 14.86 -4.98 22.86
C MET A 46 14.20 -5.38 21.53
N MET A 47 13.03 -6.01 21.58
CA MET A 47 12.26 -6.41 20.39
C MET A 47 12.02 -5.21 19.46
N ARG A 48 11.58 -4.10 20.03
CA ARG A 48 11.39 -2.79 19.38
C ARG A 48 12.63 -2.34 18.60
N ARG A 49 13.79 -2.39 19.25
CA ARG A 49 15.08 -2.04 18.64
C ARG A 49 15.42 -2.95 17.47
N VAL A 50 15.22 -4.26 17.63
CA VAL A 50 15.52 -5.27 16.60
C VAL A 50 14.58 -5.14 15.39
N LEU A 51 13.30 -4.83 15.61
CA LEU A 51 12.33 -4.51 14.54
C LEU A 51 12.73 -3.24 13.78
N GLY A 52 13.28 -2.24 14.48
CA GLY A 52 13.82 -1.02 13.87
C GLY A 52 15.02 -1.30 12.96
N ILE A 53 16.00 -2.08 13.45
CA ILE A 53 17.23 -2.41 12.70
C ILE A 53 16.91 -3.26 11.47
N SER A 54 16.05 -4.28 11.63
CA SER A 54 15.66 -5.19 10.54
C SER A 54 14.80 -4.54 9.45
N GLY A 55 14.24 -3.35 9.71
CA GLY A 55 13.33 -2.66 8.80
C GLY A 55 11.87 -3.09 8.90
N LEU A 56 11.55 -4.03 9.79
CA LEU A 56 10.17 -4.48 10.03
C LEU A 56 9.31 -3.40 10.69
N ARG A 57 9.87 -2.56 11.56
CA ARG A 57 9.15 -1.41 12.15
C ARG A 57 8.62 -0.48 11.05
N ARG A 58 9.39 -0.28 9.99
CA ARG A 58 8.96 0.51 8.82
C ARG A 58 7.82 -0.16 8.06
N SER A 59 7.80 -1.49 7.97
CA SER A 59 6.69 -2.23 7.36
C SER A 59 5.40 -2.14 8.20
N ILE A 60 5.50 -2.05 9.52
CA ILE A 60 4.34 -1.82 10.41
C ILE A 60 3.84 -0.38 10.26
N ALA A 61 4.76 0.60 10.34
CA ALA A 61 4.46 2.01 10.48
C ALA A 61 4.13 2.72 9.15
N LEU A 62 4.63 2.24 8.00
CA LEU A 62 4.45 2.96 6.72
C LEU A 62 3.62 2.16 5.72
N ASP A 63 2.50 2.75 5.29
CA ASP A 63 1.59 2.22 4.25
C ASP A 63 2.05 2.55 2.81
N ALA A 64 3.37 2.58 2.60
CA ALA A 64 4.01 3.07 1.37
C ALA A 64 3.68 2.25 0.10
N PRO A 65 3.52 0.91 0.12
CA PRO A 65 3.20 0.14 -1.09
C PRO A 65 1.81 0.43 -1.66
N LEU A 66 0.82 0.65 -0.78
CA LEU A 66 -0.59 0.84 -1.16
C LEU A 66 -0.79 2.07 -2.03
N GLY A 67 -0.18 3.19 -1.65
CA GLY A 67 -0.29 4.44 -2.40
C GLY A 67 0.29 4.34 -3.82
N ALA A 68 1.38 3.60 -4.00
CA ALA A 68 2.00 3.44 -5.32
C ALA A 68 1.11 2.64 -6.29
N LEU A 69 0.54 1.51 -5.86
CA LEU A 69 -0.34 0.69 -6.68
C LEU A 69 -1.62 1.46 -7.09
N LEU A 70 -2.28 2.11 -6.13
CA LEU A 70 -3.52 2.84 -6.38
C LEU A 70 -3.32 4.05 -7.29
N MET A 71 -2.27 4.83 -7.05
CA MET A 71 -1.96 5.99 -7.90
C MET A 71 -1.64 5.55 -9.34
N ARG A 72 -0.90 4.45 -9.51
CA ARG A 72 -0.57 3.92 -10.84
C ARG A 72 -1.80 3.36 -11.55
N ASN A 73 -2.67 2.62 -10.86
CA ASN A 73 -3.97 2.19 -11.40
C ASN A 73 -4.84 3.38 -11.83
N ASN A 74 -4.90 4.44 -11.02
CA ASN A 74 -5.62 5.67 -11.38
C ASN A 74 -5.03 6.37 -12.62
N GLN A 75 -3.70 6.41 -12.77
CA GLN A 75 -3.07 6.95 -13.98
C GLN A 75 -3.48 6.16 -15.24
N TYR A 76 -3.46 4.82 -15.19
CA TYR A 76 -3.95 3.99 -16.30
C TYR A 76 -5.42 4.25 -16.64
N ARG A 77 -6.30 4.30 -15.62
CA ARG A 77 -7.73 4.58 -15.81
C ARG A 77 -7.96 5.94 -16.46
N ILE A 78 -7.27 6.98 -15.99
CA ILE A 78 -7.40 8.32 -16.56
C ILE A 78 -6.81 8.40 -17.96
N ALA A 79 -5.67 7.76 -18.24
CA ALA A 79 -5.11 7.72 -19.58
C ALA A 79 -6.07 7.11 -20.61
N LYS A 80 -6.75 6.03 -20.24
CA LYS A 80 -7.78 5.41 -21.07
C LYS A 80 -9.00 6.32 -21.21
N LEU A 81 -9.56 6.82 -20.12
CA LEU A 81 -10.78 7.65 -20.16
C LEU A 81 -10.58 8.96 -20.93
N SER A 82 -9.39 9.57 -20.84
CA SER A 82 -9.07 10.81 -21.56
C SER A 82 -8.67 10.57 -23.03
N SER A 83 -8.40 9.32 -23.45
CA SER A 83 -7.99 8.99 -24.84
C SER A 83 -8.99 9.45 -25.91
N VAL A 84 -10.26 9.57 -25.54
CA VAL A 84 -11.34 10.02 -26.43
C VAL A 84 -11.34 11.56 -26.60
N ALA A 85 -10.83 12.30 -25.61
CA ALA A 85 -10.91 13.76 -25.56
C ALA A 85 -9.63 14.47 -26.02
N VAL A 86 -8.48 13.80 -26.03
CA VAL A 86 -7.16 14.41 -26.33
C VAL A 86 -6.35 13.47 -27.22
N GLN A 87 -5.71 13.93 -28.30
CA GLN A 87 -4.94 13.06 -29.21
C GLN A 87 -3.70 12.43 -28.53
N ALA A 88 -3.24 11.29 -29.06
CA ALA A 88 -2.32 10.35 -28.39
C ALA A 88 -0.81 10.69 -28.50
N GLY A 89 -0.39 11.61 -29.37
CA GLY A 89 0.99 11.68 -29.87
C GLY A 89 2.11 12.10 -28.91
N ASP A 90 1.83 12.88 -27.85
CA ASP A 90 2.86 13.48 -26.98
C ASP A 90 2.51 13.43 -25.46
N ARG A 91 1.68 12.47 -25.06
CA ARG A 91 1.09 12.44 -23.71
C ARG A 91 2.11 12.17 -22.60
N LYS A 92 2.42 13.21 -21.81
CA LYS A 92 3.04 13.07 -20.49
C LYS A 92 1.98 13.13 -19.41
N PHE A 93 1.87 12.08 -18.61
CA PHE A 93 1.00 12.01 -17.44
C PHE A 93 1.78 12.41 -16.20
N THR A 94 1.79 13.71 -15.93
CA THR A 94 2.37 14.26 -14.70
C THR A 94 1.30 14.33 -13.63
N SER A 95 1.59 13.72 -12.49
CA SER A 95 0.71 13.73 -11.32
C SER A 95 1.38 14.35 -10.10
N SER A 96 0.55 14.82 -9.18
CA SER A 96 0.96 15.27 -7.86
C SER A 96 0.18 14.52 -6.78
N SER A 97 0.77 14.37 -5.60
CA SER A 97 0.08 13.81 -4.44
C SER A 97 0.50 14.48 -3.15
N ALA A 98 -0.44 14.73 -2.25
CA ALA A 98 -0.19 15.14 -0.89
C ALA A 98 -0.80 14.11 0.06
N ILE A 99 -0.02 13.59 0.99
CA ILE A 99 -0.44 12.55 1.93
C ILE A 99 -0.23 13.04 3.36
N GLY A 100 -1.31 13.07 4.13
CA GLY A 100 -1.26 13.21 5.59
C GLY A 100 -1.59 11.86 6.23
N GLN A 101 -0.74 11.37 7.12
CA GLN A 101 -0.95 10.10 7.80
C GLN A 101 -0.67 10.23 9.30
N LEU A 102 -1.54 9.65 10.12
CA LEU A 102 -1.33 9.41 11.53
C LEU A 102 -1.33 7.91 11.76
N ASN A 103 -0.29 7.39 12.41
CA ASN A 103 -0.21 6.01 12.83
C ASN A 103 -0.04 5.94 14.34
N SER A 104 -0.73 5.00 14.96
CA SER A 104 -0.59 4.68 16.37
C SER A 104 -0.36 3.20 16.55
N VAL A 105 0.60 2.83 17.40
CA VAL A 105 0.78 1.46 17.89
C VAL A 105 0.95 1.54 19.40
N LEU A 106 -0.06 1.09 20.14
CA LEU A 106 -0.13 1.20 21.60
C LEU A 106 -0.16 -0.19 22.21
N GLU A 107 0.70 -0.45 23.20
CA GLU A 107 0.68 -1.73 23.92
C GLU A 107 -0.61 -1.84 24.74
N ILE A 108 -1.39 -2.92 24.53
CA ILE A 108 -2.66 -3.16 25.24
C ILE A 108 -2.58 -4.32 26.22
N GLY A 109 -1.51 -5.11 26.18
CA GLY A 109 -1.30 -6.20 27.10
C GLY A 109 -0.23 -7.18 26.63
N ARG A 110 0.09 -8.13 27.50
CA ARG A 110 1.07 -9.19 27.23
C ARG A 110 0.60 -10.49 27.86
N SER A 111 0.95 -11.60 27.22
CA SER A 111 0.77 -12.96 27.73
C SER A 111 2.07 -13.71 27.49
N ASP A 112 2.77 -14.06 28.56
CA ASP A 112 4.05 -14.77 28.56
C ASP A 112 5.07 -14.23 27.54
N ASP A 113 5.12 -14.84 26.36
CA ASP A 113 6.06 -14.60 25.27
C ASP A 113 5.51 -13.69 24.15
N THR A 114 4.28 -13.20 24.29
CA THR A 114 3.56 -12.44 23.27
C THR A 114 3.06 -11.10 23.81
N ALA A 115 3.44 -10.01 23.16
CA ALA A 115 2.91 -8.67 23.40
C ALA A 115 1.83 -8.31 22.36
N PHE A 116 0.77 -7.65 22.80
CA PHE A 116 -0.35 -7.23 21.97
C PHE A 116 -0.41 -5.71 21.90
N PHE A 117 -0.66 -5.21 20.69
CA PHE A 117 -0.71 -3.79 20.41
C PHE A 117 -1.98 -3.42 19.66
N LEU A 118 -2.62 -2.32 20.03
CA LEU A 118 -3.66 -1.68 19.24
C LEU A 118 -2.99 -0.84 18.15
N LYS A 119 -3.34 -1.13 16.89
CA LYS A 119 -2.90 -0.38 15.71
C LYS A 119 -4.02 0.50 15.20
N THR A 120 -3.73 1.77 15.00
CA THR A 120 -4.63 2.72 14.33
C THR A 120 -3.89 3.45 13.22
N THR A 121 -4.50 3.55 12.04
CA THR A 121 -3.99 4.41 10.95
C THR A 121 -5.11 5.32 10.48
N ALA A 122 -4.90 6.63 10.51
CA ALA A 122 -5.75 7.60 9.84
C ALA A 122 -4.97 8.24 8.71
N ARG A 123 -5.56 8.31 7.51
CA ARG A 123 -4.86 8.79 6.31
C ARG A 123 -5.77 9.63 5.44
N HIS A 124 -5.23 10.74 4.96
CA HIS A 124 -5.80 11.56 3.91
C HIS A 124 -4.83 11.61 2.73
N VAL A 125 -5.33 11.46 1.52
CA VAL A 125 -4.55 11.52 0.28
C VAL A 125 -5.26 12.43 -0.69
N ASP A 126 -4.58 13.46 -1.15
CA ASP A 126 -4.94 14.18 -2.37
C ASP A 126 -4.07 13.69 -3.52
N PHE A 127 -4.69 13.52 -4.69
CA PHE A 127 -4.05 13.07 -5.91
C PHE A 127 -4.59 13.86 -7.10
N GLU A 128 -3.69 14.39 -7.91
CA GLU A 128 -4.06 15.18 -9.07
C GLU A 128 -3.25 14.73 -10.30
N ILE A 129 -3.91 14.71 -11.45
CA ILE A 129 -3.28 14.67 -12.77
C ILE A 129 -3.71 15.95 -13.45
N SER A 130 -2.76 16.81 -13.83
CA SER A 130 -3.04 18.15 -14.38
C SER A 130 -4.09 18.07 -15.47
N ASP A 131 -5.14 18.89 -15.33
CA ASP A 131 -6.24 19.04 -16.30
C ASP A 131 -7.03 17.75 -16.59
N LEU A 132 -6.80 16.67 -15.83
CA LEU A 132 -7.42 15.37 -16.07
C LEU A 132 -8.17 14.80 -14.87
N LEU A 133 -7.63 14.91 -13.65
CA LEU A 133 -8.24 14.32 -12.46
C LEU A 133 -7.87 15.09 -11.20
N LYS A 134 -8.84 15.35 -10.34
CA LYS A 134 -8.64 15.64 -8.92
C LYS A 134 -9.31 14.56 -8.09
N ALA A 135 -8.58 13.94 -7.19
CA ALA A 135 -9.09 12.88 -6.34
C ALA A 135 -8.61 13.05 -4.89
N SER A 136 -9.46 12.64 -3.96
CA SER A 136 -9.16 12.61 -2.54
C SER A 136 -9.61 11.29 -1.93
N VAL A 137 -8.84 10.75 -1.00
CA VAL A 137 -9.16 9.53 -0.25
C VAL A 137 -8.95 9.78 1.23
N LYS A 138 -9.94 9.41 2.04
CA LYS A 138 -9.86 9.35 3.50
C LYS A 138 -9.92 7.90 3.91
N ARG A 139 -9.06 7.50 4.84
CA ARG A 139 -8.97 6.12 5.28
C ARG A 139 -8.71 6.02 6.77
N LEU A 140 -9.37 5.07 7.41
CA LEU A 140 -9.17 4.68 8.80
C LEU A 140 -8.96 3.17 8.88
N ASP A 141 -7.89 2.75 9.52
CA ASP A 141 -7.63 1.36 9.87
C ASP A 141 -7.59 1.23 11.39
N LEU A 142 -8.25 0.20 11.93
CA LEU A 142 -8.22 -0.15 13.34
C LEU A 142 -7.97 -1.64 13.47
N GLY A 143 -6.97 -2.03 14.27
CA GLY A 143 -6.58 -3.42 14.36
C GLY A 143 -5.74 -3.76 15.57
N VAL A 144 -5.35 -5.03 15.64
CA VAL A 144 -4.47 -5.56 16.68
C VAL A 144 -3.25 -6.18 16.01
N ILE A 145 -2.08 -5.95 16.58
CA ILE A 145 -0.82 -6.63 16.25
C ILE A 145 -0.39 -7.46 17.45
N ALA A 146 -0.10 -8.73 17.23
CA ALA A 146 0.61 -9.58 18.17
C ALA A 146 2.09 -9.65 17.77
N MET A 147 3.00 -9.52 18.73
CA MET A 147 4.43 -9.65 18.55
C MET A 147 5.00 -10.64 19.54
N ARG A 148 5.90 -11.50 19.08
CA ARG A 148 6.61 -12.46 19.92
C ARG A 148 8.01 -12.72 19.39
N ASN A 149 8.85 -13.33 20.20
CA ASN A 149 10.08 -13.94 19.71
C ASN A 149 9.76 -15.37 19.24
N SER A 150 10.39 -15.78 18.14
CA SER A 150 10.46 -17.18 17.75
C SER A 150 11.35 -17.97 18.73
N SER A 151 11.35 -19.30 18.63
CA SER A 151 12.23 -20.16 19.42
C SER A 151 13.73 -19.86 19.21
N ALA A 152 14.10 -19.28 18.06
CA ALA A 152 15.44 -18.82 17.75
C ALA A 152 15.75 -17.40 18.27
N GLY A 153 14.85 -16.79 19.06
CA GLY A 153 14.99 -15.43 19.60
C GLY A 153 14.76 -14.30 18.58
N ASN A 154 14.33 -14.63 17.35
CA ASN A 154 14.05 -13.61 16.34
C ASN A 154 12.63 -13.06 16.48
N PRO A 155 12.42 -11.73 16.47
CA PRO A 155 11.09 -11.14 16.58
C PRO A 155 10.26 -11.38 15.32
N GLN A 156 8.97 -11.60 15.56
CA GLN A 156 7.94 -11.77 14.55
C GLN A 156 6.67 -11.03 14.98
N TYR A 157 5.92 -10.51 14.01
CA TYR A 157 4.63 -9.87 14.24
C TYR A 157 3.57 -10.37 13.26
N LEU A 158 2.33 -10.41 13.73
CA LEU A 158 1.14 -10.69 12.92
C LEU A 158 0.04 -9.71 13.35
N GLY A 159 -0.57 -9.05 12.37
CA GLY A 159 -1.59 -8.04 12.59
C GLY A 159 -2.82 -8.26 11.74
N LEU A 160 -3.97 -7.95 12.31
CA LEU A 160 -5.26 -7.91 11.64
C LEU A 160 -5.90 -6.56 11.89
N SER A 161 -6.40 -5.90 10.84
CA SER A 161 -7.11 -4.62 10.96
C SER A 161 -8.36 -4.60 10.11
N ILE A 162 -9.38 -3.86 10.56
CA ILE A 162 -10.53 -3.46 9.76
C ILE A 162 -10.18 -2.13 9.09
N ILE A 163 -10.59 -1.98 7.83
CA ILE A 163 -10.37 -0.79 7.01
C ILE A 163 -11.72 -0.14 6.74
N SER A 164 -11.77 1.19 6.83
CA SER A 164 -12.83 2.03 6.25
C SER A 164 -12.18 3.07 5.34
N GLU A 165 -12.68 3.19 4.12
CA GLU A 165 -12.17 4.12 3.11
C GLU A 165 -13.32 4.88 2.46
N ASP A 166 -13.18 6.19 2.32
CA ASP A 166 -14.06 7.06 1.53
C ASP A 166 -13.22 7.72 0.43
N ASN A 167 -13.74 7.74 -0.79
CA ASN A 167 -13.05 8.34 -1.91
C ASN A 167 -13.96 9.24 -2.74
N THR A 168 -13.31 10.24 -3.32
CA THR A 168 -13.92 11.16 -4.29
C THR A 168 -12.94 11.36 -5.43
N GLY A 169 -13.41 11.20 -6.65
CA GLY A 169 -12.68 11.48 -7.89
C GLY A 169 -13.51 12.40 -8.77
N ARG A 170 -12.88 13.42 -9.33
CA ARG A 170 -13.47 14.42 -10.21
C ARG A 170 -12.62 14.52 -11.48
N PRO A 171 -12.97 13.79 -12.55
CA PRO A 171 -12.40 14.04 -13.87
C PRO A 171 -12.52 15.53 -14.22
N GLN A 172 -11.50 16.10 -14.87
CA GLN A 172 -11.48 17.53 -15.24
C GLN A 172 -11.78 17.74 -16.74
N PHE A 173 -11.65 16.69 -17.56
CA PHE A 173 -11.96 16.73 -19.00
C PHE A 173 -13.46 16.50 -19.31
N VAL A 174 -14.28 16.25 -18.29
CA VAL A 174 -15.73 16.09 -18.40
C VAL A 174 -16.38 16.48 -17.07
N ASP A 175 -17.57 17.07 -17.11
CA ASP A 175 -18.35 17.34 -15.90
C ASP A 175 -18.88 16.01 -15.34
N GLY A 176 -18.17 15.49 -14.34
CA GLY A 176 -18.48 14.21 -13.75
C GLY A 176 -17.80 13.98 -12.41
N TYR A 177 -18.17 12.88 -11.78
CA TYR A 177 -17.65 12.48 -10.48
C TYR A 177 -17.64 10.97 -10.32
N ARG A 178 -16.85 10.48 -9.38
CA ARG A 178 -16.92 9.15 -8.79
C ARG A 178 -16.78 9.30 -7.29
N ILE A 179 -17.76 8.84 -6.54
CA ILE A 179 -17.76 8.90 -5.08
C ILE A 179 -18.20 7.58 -4.51
N GLY A 180 -17.71 7.25 -3.33
CA GLY A 180 -18.15 6.08 -2.60
C GLY A 180 -17.16 5.65 -1.54
N ASP A 181 -17.57 4.65 -0.80
CA ASP A 181 -16.95 4.19 0.40
C ASP A 181 -16.80 2.67 0.40
N GLY A 182 -15.93 2.17 1.26
CA GLY A 182 -15.67 0.76 1.36
C GLY A 182 -15.21 0.35 2.74
N VAL A 183 -15.47 -0.92 3.03
CA VAL A 183 -15.03 -1.58 4.26
C VAL A 183 -14.28 -2.85 3.92
N GLY A 184 -13.30 -3.19 4.75
CA GLY A 184 -12.36 -4.22 4.41
C GLY A 184 -11.56 -4.72 5.60
N PHE A 185 -10.61 -5.59 5.30
CA PHE A 185 -9.66 -6.09 6.28
C PHE A 185 -8.24 -6.10 5.72
N ARG A 186 -7.27 -5.91 6.61
CA ARG A 186 -5.84 -5.99 6.37
C ARG A 186 -5.26 -7.11 7.23
N LEU A 187 -4.57 -8.04 6.60
CA LEU A 187 -3.66 -8.96 7.26
C LEU A 187 -2.23 -8.50 6.97
N GLU A 188 -1.40 -8.40 7.99
CA GLU A 188 0.02 -8.08 7.82
C GLU A 188 0.87 -8.92 8.76
N GLY A 189 2.11 -9.16 8.38
CA GLY A 189 3.04 -9.85 9.25
C GLY A 189 4.46 -9.72 8.79
N GLY A 190 5.38 -10.15 9.63
CA GLY A 190 6.79 -10.17 9.30
C GLY A 190 7.61 -10.87 10.36
N ALA A 191 8.79 -11.32 9.96
CA ALA A 191 9.70 -12.05 10.82
C ALA A 191 11.15 -11.67 10.47
N LYS A 192 11.96 -11.48 11.51
CA LYS A 192 13.41 -11.45 11.35
C LYS A 192 13.87 -12.89 11.12
N ILE A 193 14.61 -13.12 10.04
CA ILE A 193 15.13 -14.44 9.68
C ILE A 193 16.54 -14.62 10.24
N SER A 194 17.35 -13.56 10.17
CA SER A 194 18.72 -13.49 10.73
C SER A 194 19.06 -12.05 11.07
N ASP A 195 20.26 -11.78 11.60
CA ASP A 195 20.71 -10.42 11.90
C ASP A 195 20.70 -9.49 10.69
N ALA A 196 20.89 -10.03 9.48
CA ALA A 196 20.91 -9.27 8.25
C ALA A 196 19.58 -9.31 7.49
N TRP A 197 18.69 -10.28 7.74
CA TRP A 197 17.54 -10.55 6.87
C TRP A 197 16.21 -10.57 7.62
N ALA A 198 15.19 -9.99 7.01
CA ALA A 198 13.82 -10.07 7.44
C ALA A 198 12.87 -10.23 6.24
N VAL A 199 11.66 -10.69 6.51
CA VAL A 199 10.57 -10.74 5.53
C VAL A 199 9.36 -10.03 6.12
N SER A 200 8.60 -9.32 5.29
CA SER A 200 7.29 -8.79 5.65
C SER A 200 6.29 -9.07 4.54
N PHE A 201 5.04 -9.27 4.92
CA PHE A 201 3.93 -9.37 3.98
C PHE A 201 2.76 -8.51 4.45
N ARG A 202 1.91 -8.16 3.50
CA ARG A 202 0.62 -7.53 3.76
C ARG A 202 -0.36 -7.94 2.66
N SER A 203 -1.60 -8.16 3.05
CA SER A 203 -2.70 -8.38 2.14
C SER A 203 -3.92 -7.65 2.65
N GLU A 204 -4.61 -6.97 1.76
CA GLU A 204 -5.80 -6.19 2.02
C GLU A 204 -6.90 -6.62 1.08
N PHE A 205 -8.10 -6.70 1.63
CA PHE A 205 -9.34 -6.81 0.88
C PHE A 205 -10.22 -5.64 1.27
N LEU A 206 -10.79 -4.97 0.27
CA LEU A 206 -11.75 -3.89 0.45
C LEU A 206 -12.94 -4.15 -0.45
N ASN A 207 -14.13 -4.25 0.13
CA ASN A 207 -15.37 -4.17 -0.62
C ASN A 207 -15.77 -2.69 -0.69
N TRP A 208 -15.84 -2.15 -1.90
CA TRP A 208 -16.08 -0.74 -2.14
C TRP A 208 -17.32 -0.57 -3.00
N GLN A 209 -18.19 0.36 -2.60
CA GLN A 209 -19.42 0.67 -3.30
C GLN A 209 -19.53 2.17 -3.52
N GLY A 210 -20.22 2.55 -4.59
CA GLY A 210 -20.41 3.96 -4.87
C GLY A 210 -21.13 4.19 -6.18
N LYS A 211 -20.90 5.37 -6.73
CA LYS A 211 -21.49 5.79 -7.99
C LYS A 211 -20.55 6.69 -8.75
N ASN A 212 -20.62 6.61 -10.07
CA ASN A 212 -20.05 7.61 -10.95
C ASN A 212 -21.17 8.31 -11.74
N GLY A 213 -21.01 9.61 -11.92
CA GLY A 213 -21.96 10.44 -12.63
C GLY A 213 -21.25 11.21 -13.73
N MET A 214 -21.92 11.39 -14.86
CA MET A 214 -21.46 12.25 -15.94
C MET A 214 -22.60 13.09 -16.48
N ASN A 215 -22.40 14.40 -16.52
CA ASN A 215 -23.31 15.33 -17.16
C ASN A 215 -22.98 15.36 -18.66
N ARG A 216 -23.99 15.10 -19.49
CA ARG A 216 -23.91 15.22 -20.95
C ARG A 216 -25.14 15.98 -21.45
N PRO A 217 -25.22 17.30 -21.19
CA PRO A 217 -26.40 18.10 -21.53
C PRO A 217 -26.74 18.02 -23.03
N ASP A 218 -25.74 17.82 -23.90
CA ASP A 218 -25.92 17.72 -25.35
C ASP A 218 -26.50 16.37 -25.83
N LEU A 219 -26.50 15.33 -24.99
CA LEU A 219 -26.90 13.96 -25.37
C LEU A 219 -28.07 13.43 -24.55
N LEU A 220 -28.21 13.83 -23.29
CA LEU A 220 -29.25 13.34 -22.40
C LEU A 220 -29.82 14.47 -21.54
N PRO A 221 -31.15 14.58 -21.40
CA PRO A 221 -31.79 15.58 -20.55
C PRO A 221 -31.54 15.34 -19.05
N GLN A 222 -30.97 14.19 -18.68
CA GLN A 222 -30.58 13.88 -17.31
C GLN A 222 -29.14 13.35 -17.23
N PRO A 223 -28.42 13.60 -16.11
CA PRO A 223 -27.10 13.05 -15.86
C PRO A 223 -27.08 11.52 -15.97
N MET A 224 -26.07 10.93 -16.58
CA MET A 224 -25.88 9.49 -16.55
C MET A 224 -25.25 9.11 -15.21
N ILE A 225 -25.94 8.31 -14.41
CA ILE A 225 -25.44 7.85 -13.11
C ILE A 225 -25.33 6.33 -13.16
N ASN A 226 -24.12 5.84 -12.92
CA ASN A 226 -23.80 4.43 -12.91
C ASN A 226 -23.45 4.04 -11.46
N PRO A 227 -24.06 2.98 -10.91
CA PRO A 227 -23.56 2.39 -9.68
C PRO A 227 -22.15 1.86 -9.94
N VAL A 228 -21.41 1.63 -8.87
CA VAL A 228 -20.11 1.00 -8.91
C VAL A 228 -19.99 0.09 -7.70
N ASP A 229 -19.72 -1.18 -7.94
CA ASP A 229 -19.38 -2.18 -6.94
C ASP A 229 -18.02 -2.79 -7.31
N ASN A 230 -17.07 -2.74 -6.38
CA ASN A 230 -15.69 -3.13 -6.60
C ASN A 230 -15.11 -3.87 -5.39
N CYS A 231 -14.70 -5.11 -5.63
CA CYS A 231 -13.84 -5.85 -4.72
C CYS A 231 -12.37 -5.60 -5.07
N ARG A 232 -11.67 -4.87 -4.20
CA ARG A 232 -10.24 -4.56 -4.35
C ARG A 232 -9.39 -5.44 -3.45
N THR A 233 -8.38 -6.09 -4.02
CA THR A 233 -7.34 -6.81 -3.30
C THR A 233 -5.98 -6.18 -3.57
N ILE A 234 -5.22 -5.93 -2.52
CA ILE A 234 -3.82 -5.47 -2.61
C ILE A 234 -2.96 -6.41 -1.77
N SER A 235 -1.86 -6.89 -2.34
CA SER A 235 -0.93 -7.74 -1.60
C SER A 235 0.51 -7.33 -1.88
N ASN A 236 1.38 -7.42 -0.87
CA ASN A 236 2.81 -7.30 -1.04
C ASN A 236 3.57 -8.28 -0.15
N VAL A 237 4.73 -8.71 -0.65
CA VAL A 237 5.71 -9.50 0.09
C VAL A 237 7.08 -8.88 -0.17
N ASP A 238 7.79 -8.54 0.88
CA ASP A 238 9.07 -7.85 0.86
C ASP A 238 10.13 -8.68 1.59
N VAL A 239 11.27 -8.90 0.95
CA VAL A 239 12.50 -9.36 1.58
C VAL A 239 13.37 -8.15 1.87
N ILE A 240 13.83 -8.04 3.11
CA ILE A 240 14.55 -6.89 3.63
C ILE A 240 15.93 -7.36 4.08
N ARG A 241 16.97 -6.62 3.68
CA ARG A 241 18.33 -6.81 4.15
C ARG A 241 18.81 -5.56 4.87
N ALA A 242 19.19 -5.70 6.14
CA ALA A 242 19.91 -4.67 6.86
C ALA A 242 21.35 -4.59 6.32
N VAL A 243 21.69 -3.47 5.67
CA VAL A 243 23.02 -3.24 5.08
C VAL A 243 23.38 -1.78 5.26
N SER A 244 24.20 -1.50 6.28
CA SER A 244 24.74 -0.17 6.52
C SER A 244 25.83 0.17 5.50
N ALA A 245 25.72 1.33 4.86
CA ALA A 245 26.74 1.91 4.01
C ALA A 245 26.96 3.39 4.37
N PHE A 246 28.01 4.00 3.81
CA PHE A 246 28.24 5.46 3.86
C PHE A 246 28.14 6.09 5.27
N GLY A 247 28.60 5.39 6.30
CA GLY A 247 28.60 5.90 7.68
C GLY A 247 27.21 6.05 8.33
N GLY A 248 26.16 5.46 7.75
CA GLY A 248 24.80 5.50 8.30
C GLY A 248 24.15 4.11 8.33
N ARG A 249 22.84 4.07 8.65
CA ARG A 249 22.05 2.83 8.63
C ARG A 249 21.42 2.68 7.25
N GLY A 250 21.52 1.49 6.67
CA GLY A 250 20.96 1.22 5.36
C GLY A 250 20.13 -0.05 5.32
N GLN A 251 19.18 -0.08 4.38
CA GLN A 251 18.26 -1.19 4.18
C GLN A 251 18.04 -1.39 2.68
N TRP A 252 18.33 -2.59 2.21
CA TRP A 252 17.92 -3.04 0.89
C TRP A 252 16.56 -3.73 1.01
N ARG A 253 15.62 -3.41 0.13
CA ARG A 253 14.29 -4.05 0.10
C ARG A 253 13.96 -4.48 -1.32
N THR A 254 13.56 -5.73 -1.48
CA THR A 254 13.03 -6.25 -2.73
C THR A 254 11.69 -6.92 -2.46
N GLY A 255 10.66 -6.57 -3.22
CA GLY A 255 9.32 -7.08 -2.98
C GLY A 255 8.45 -7.18 -4.23
N LEU A 256 7.49 -8.08 -4.18
CA LEU A 256 6.42 -8.20 -5.17
C LEU A 256 5.20 -7.45 -4.66
N HIS A 257 4.61 -6.63 -5.50
CA HIS A 257 3.41 -5.85 -5.21
C HIS A 257 2.33 -6.20 -6.24
N TYR A 258 1.11 -6.44 -5.77
CA TYR A 258 -0.02 -6.87 -6.58
C TYR A 258 -1.29 -6.09 -6.20
N LEU A 259 -2.05 -5.69 -7.21
CA LEU A 259 -3.37 -5.10 -7.11
C LEU A 259 -4.31 -5.85 -8.06
N SER A 260 -5.50 -6.14 -7.56
CA SER A 260 -6.63 -6.61 -8.34
C SER A 260 -7.88 -5.80 -7.97
N ASN A 261 -8.57 -5.26 -8.97
CA ASN A 261 -9.95 -4.82 -8.83
C ASN A 261 -10.85 -5.81 -9.57
N GLN A 262 -12.00 -6.14 -8.98
CA GLN A 262 -13.04 -6.96 -9.58
C GLN A 262 -14.36 -6.19 -9.46
N TYR A 263 -14.97 -5.90 -10.59
CA TYR A 263 -16.20 -5.13 -10.66
C TYR A 263 -17.37 -6.08 -10.94
N GLU A 264 -18.45 -5.90 -10.19
CA GLU A 264 -19.68 -6.63 -10.48
C GLU A 264 -20.37 -6.06 -11.73
N PRO A 265 -21.08 -6.89 -12.52
CA PRO A 265 -21.91 -6.41 -13.61
C PRO A 265 -22.91 -5.37 -13.11
N GLN A 266 -22.91 -4.20 -13.74
CA GLN A 266 -23.71 -3.05 -13.33
C GLN A 266 -24.64 -2.61 -14.46
N GLN A 267 -25.83 -2.16 -14.08
CA GLN A 267 -26.73 -1.42 -14.96
C GLN A 267 -26.93 -0.01 -14.42
N ASN A 268 -26.96 0.97 -15.32
CA ASN A 268 -27.24 2.34 -14.95
C ASN A 268 -28.75 2.55 -14.74
N LYS A 269 -29.12 3.75 -14.30
CA LYS A 269 -30.53 4.11 -14.07
C LYS A 269 -31.43 4.04 -15.33
N LEU A 270 -30.85 3.88 -16.52
CA LEU A 270 -31.55 3.74 -17.80
C LEU A 270 -31.61 2.28 -18.28
N GLY A 271 -31.18 1.30 -17.47
CA GLY A 271 -31.14 -0.12 -17.83
C GLY A 271 -29.99 -0.50 -18.77
N VAL A 272 -29.05 0.41 -19.05
CA VAL A 272 -27.90 0.16 -19.91
C VAL A 272 -26.77 -0.45 -19.09
N THR A 273 -26.15 -1.50 -19.63
CA THR A 273 -24.99 -2.15 -19.01
C THR A 273 -23.82 -1.16 -18.95
N VAL A 274 -23.18 -1.07 -17.79
CA VAL A 274 -22.02 -0.22 -17.54
C VAL A 274 -20.77 -1.08 -17.61
N THR A 275 -19.76 -0.62 -18.34
CA THR A 275 -18.46 -1.29 -18.41
C THR A 275 -17.39 -0.35 -17.87
N GLU A 276 -16.61 -0.85 -16.91
CA GLU A 276 -15.45 -0.15 -16.37
C GLU A 276 -14.35 -0.02 -17.45
N PRO A 277 -13.42 0.95 -17.35
CA PRO A 277 -12.50 1.27 -18.44
C PRO A 277 -11.77 0.04 -18.98
N PHE A 278 -11.32 -0.87 -18.12
CA PHE A 278 -10.60 -2.08 -18.54
C PHE A 278 -11.40 -3.37 -18.33
N GLY A 279 -12.74 -3.26 -18.39
CA GLY A 279 -13.67 -4.34 -18.13
C GLY A 279 -13.76 -4.69 -16.64
N ASP A 280 -14.31 -5.86 -16.35
CA ASP A 280 -14.68 -6.25 -14.97
C ASP A 280 -13.49 -6.61 -14.09
N HIS A 281 -12.27 -6.64 -14.63
CA HIS A 281 -11.07 -7.06 -13.91
C HIS A 281 -9.89 -6.17 -14.26
N GLU A 282 -9.32 -5.51 -13.26
CA GLU A 282 -8.06 -4.77 -13.41
C GLU A 282 -6.99 -5.44 -12.57
N ARG A 283 -5.81 -5.66 -13.16
CA ARG A 283 -4.69 -6.30 -12.49
C ARG A 283 -3.41 -5.54 -12.80
N LEU A 284 -2.68 -5.23 -11.74
CA LEU A 284 -1.40 -4.55 -11.80
C LEU A 284 -0.45 -5.19 -10.79
N SER A 285 0.72 -5.58 -11.25
CA SER A 285 1.78 -6.04 -10.37
C SER A 285 3.14 -5.57 -10.85
N PHE A 286 4.02 -5.33 -9.89
CA PHE A 286 5.40 -5.00 -10.14
C PHE A 286 6.31 -5.61 -9.08
N ILE A 287 7.54 -5.90 -9.49
CA ILE A 287 8.63 -6.11 -8.56
C ILE A 287 9.27 -4.75 -8.28
N ARG A 288 9.49 -4.45 -7.00
CA ARG A 288 10.25 -3.28 -6.54
C ARG A 288 11.55 -3.77 -5.95
N THR A 289 12.63 -3.08 -6.28
CA THR A 289 13.87 -3.20 -5.52
C THR A 289 14.41 -1.81 -5.22
N GLY A 290 14.94 -1.62 -4.02
CA GLY A 290 15.42 -0.31 -3.61
C GLY A 290 16.33 -0.33 -2.40
N TYR A 291 17.00 0.80 -2.21
CA TYR A 291 17.92 1.02 -1.11
C TYR A 291 17.53 2.29 -0.36
N LEU A 292 17.36 2.16 0.95
CA LEU A 292 17.18 3.23 1.90
C LEU A 292 18.50 3.44 2.63
N GLN A 293 18.91 4.69 2.78
CA GLN A 293 20.05 5.09 3.58
C GLN A 293 19.66 6.23 4.51
N MET A 294 20.06 6.12 5.78
CA MET A 294 19.65 7.00 6.87
C MET A 294 20.87 7.48 7.67
N TRP A 295 20.88 8.76 8.02
CA TRP A 295 21.92 9.37 8.84
C TRP A 295 21.32 10.21 9.96
N PRO A 296 21.84 10.09 11.20
CA PRO A 296 21.46 11.00 12.27
C PRO A 296 21.91 12.43 11.92
N LEU A 297 21.05 13.41 12.17
CA LEU A 297 21.38 14.82 12.02
C LEU A 297 22.06 15.31 13.30
N ALA A 298 23.38 15.46 13.27
CA ALA A 298 24.21 15.73 14.46
C ALA A 298 23.74 16.94 15.30
N ARG A 299 23.09 17.94 14.69
CA ARG A 299 22.64 19.16 15.37
C ARG A 299 21.21 19.11 15.92
N ILE A 300 20.45 18.05 15.61
CA ILE A 300 19.04 17.93 16.02
C ILE A 300 18.85 16.54 16.65
N PRO A 301 18.83 16.43 18.00
CA PRO A 301 18.64 15.16 18.69
C PRO A 301 17.38 14.44 18.20
N GLY A 302 17.51 13.13 17.95
CA GLY A 302 16.42 12.28 17.48
C GLY A 302 16.04 12.46 16.01
N ALA A 303 16.63 13.42 15.28
CA ALA A 303 16.36 13.61 13.86
C ALA A 303 17.30 12.76 12.99
N VAL A 304 16.74 12.16 11.95
CA VAL A 304 17.39 11.29 10.99
C VAL A 304 16.97 11.72 9.60
N ALA A 305 17.93 12.15 8.79
CA ALA A 305 17.69 12.36 7.36
C ALA A 305 17.83 11.05 6.62
N TYR A 306 17.09 10.87 5.54
CA TYR A 306 17.19 9.69 4.71
C TYR A 306 16.97 9.98 3.24
N VAL A 307 17.55 9.09 2.44
CA VAL A 307 17.31 8.99 1.01
C VAL A 307 16.92 7.57 0.68
N GLU A 308 16.00 7.41 -0.27
CA GLU A 308 15.61 6.10 -0.78
C GLU A 308 15.51 6.16 -2.30
N ALA A 309 16.11 5.19 -2.97
CA ALA A 309 15.93 5.00 -4.40
C ALA A 309 15.29 3.63 -4.66
N ASN A 310 14.30 3.59 -5.54
CA ASN A 310 13.68 2.33 -5.97
C ASN A 310 13.57 2.25 -7.48
N VAL A 311 13.60 1.02 -7.97
CA VAL A 311 13.24 0.64 -9.34
C VAL A 311 12.07 -0.33 -9.27
N ASP A 312 10.99 0.02 -9.96
CA ASP A 312 9.80 -0.80 -10.11
C ASP A 312 9.74 -1.32 -11.53
N ARG A 313 9.53 -2.63 -11.72
CA ARG A 313 9.28 -3.23 -13.03
C ARG A 313 7.96 -3.98 -13.00
N GLU A 314 7.04 -3.58 -13.87
CA GLU A 314 5.76 -4.29 -14.01
C GLU A 314 5.96 -5.72 -14.56
N LEU A 315 5.18 -6.66 -14.00
CA LEU A 315 5.19 -8.08 -14.40
C LEU A 315 3.86 -8.49 -15.02
N GLU A 316 2.75 -8.09 -14.42
CA GLU A 316 1.39 -8.29 -14.93
C GLU A 316 0.67 -6.95 -14.93
N ASN A 317 0.22 -6.51 -16.09
CA ASN A 317 -0.59 -5.31 -16.23
C ASN A 317 -1.53 -5.49 -17.43
N ASN A 318 -2.84 -5.50 -17.21
CA ASN A 318 -3.83 -5.56 -18.30
C ASN A 318 -4.38 -4.17 -18.67
N LEU A 319 -3.73 -3.11 -18.19
CA LEU A 319 -4.12 -1.70 -18.35
C LEU A 319 -3.13 -0.91 -19.22
N ASP A 320 -2.05 -1.53 -19.69
CA ASP A 320 -0.89 -0.91 -20.34
C ASP A 320 -1.13 -0.42 -21.78
N GLN A 321 -2.32 -0.65 -22.34
CA GLN A 321 -2.67 -0.28 -23.72
C GLN A 321 -2.47 1.21 -24.04
N PHE A 322 -2.59 2.09 -23.04
CA PHE A 322 -2.53 3.55 -23.20
C PHE A 322 -1.27 4.18 -22.57
N LEU A 323 -0.46 3.38 -21.90
CA LEU A 323 0.68 3.79 -21.10
C LEU A 323 1.68 2.62 -21.09
N SER A 324 2.72 2.70 -21.93
CA SER A 324 3.72 1.62 -22.08
C SER A 324 4.81 1.61 -21.01
N ASP A 325 4.86 2.63 -20.15
CA ASP A 325 5.95 2.85 -19.21
C ASP A 325 5.93 1.86 -18.03
N LYS A 326 6.54 0.70 -18.28
CA LYS A 326 6.56 -0.46 -17.35
C LYS A 326 7.61 -0.35 -16.27
N THR A 327 8.63 0.49 -16.45
CA THR A 327 9.69 0.69 -15.47
C THR A 327 9.60 2.08 -14.86
N ILE A 328 9.50 2.15 -13.53
CA ILE A 328 9.51 3.42 -12.80
C ILE A 328 10.74 3.48 -11.91
N VAL A 329 11.50 4.56 -12.02
CA VAL A 329 12.53 4.93 -11.06
C VAL A 329 11.93 5.94 -10.09
N SER A 330 12.16 5.72 -8.80
CA SER A 330 11.72 6.66 -7.78
C SER A 330 12.84 7.04 -6.84
N ALA A 331 12.81 8.29 -6.38
CA ALA A 331 13.67 8.82 -5.36
C ALA A 331 12.80 9.45 -4.26
N LYS A 332 13.17 9.23 -3.01
CA LYS A 332 12.53 9.84 -1.85
C LYS A 332 13.59 10.45 -0.98
N VAL A 333 13.29 11.61 -0.42
CA VAL A 333 14.17 12.30 0.52
C VAL A 333 13.30 12.76 1.66
N GLY A 334 13.74 12.51 2.89
CA GLY A 334 12.94 12.88 4.04
C GLY A 334 13.75 13.05 5.31
N VAL A 335 13.06 13.53 6.33
CA VAL A 335 13.55 13.65 7.70
C VAL A 335 12.53 12.99 8.61
N ASN A 336 12.98 12.06 9.43
CA ASN A 336 12.24 11.53 10.57
C ASN A 336 12.77 12.17 11.84
N TRP A 337 11.91 12.69 12.70
CA TRP A 337 12.28 13.32 13.96
C TRP A 337 11.53 12.70 15.14
N THR A 338 12.28 12.00 15.99
CA THR A 338 11.80 11.52 17.28
C THR A 338 11.97 12.62 18.33
N PHE A 339 10.92 13.40 18.55
CA PHE A 339 10.95 14.58 19.43
C PHE A 339 10.56 14.26 20.88
N ALA A 340 9.96 13.09 21.13
CA ALA A 340 9.70 12.56 22.46
C ALA A 340 9.71 11.02 22.42
N PRO A 341 9.82 10.32 23.57
CA PRO A 341 9.60 8.88 23.62
C PRO A 341 8.27 8.53 22.94
N SER A 342 8.30 7.53 22.07
CA SER A 342 7.15 7.07 21.30
C SER A 342 6.49 8.10 20.36
N ARG A 343 7.08 9.28 20.11
CA ARG A 343 6.49 10.28 19.21
C ARG A 343 7.45 10.68 18.10
N GLN A 344 7.02 10.51 16.86
CA GLN A 344 7.83 10.80 15.68
C GLN A 344 7.03 11.60 14.65
N ILE A 345 7.73 12.49 13.94
CA ILE A 345 7.21 13.16 12.75
C ILE A 345 8.14 12.83 11.60
N LEU A 346 7.57 12.40 10.48
CA LEU A 346 8.27 12.16 9.23
C LEU A 346 7.73 13.11 8.17
N LEU A 347 8.64 13.83 7.53
CA LEU A 347 8.37 14.61 6.33
C LEU A 347 9.18 14.01 5.17
N GLU A 348 8.50 13.71 4.07
CA GLU A 348 9.10 13.08 2.90
C GLU A 348 8.63 13.76 1.61
N TRP A 349 9.58 14.05 0.75
CA TRP A 349 9.34 14.35 -0.65
C TRP A 349 9.64 13.11 -1.50
N GLN A 350 8.80 12.87 -2.51
CA GLN A 350 8.92 11.73 -3.41
C GLN A 350 8.87 12.18 -4.87
N ARG A 351 9.72 11.58 -5.71
CA ARG A 351 9.68 11.70 -7.17
C ARG A 351 9.61 10.33 -7.79
N PHE A 352 8.74 10.18 -8.78
CA PHE A 352 8.64 8.98 -9.62
C PHE A 352 8.75 9.43 -11.07
N ASN A 353 9.58 8.74 -11.83
CA ASN A 353 9.72 8.94 -13.26
C ASN A 353 9.68 7.57 -13.93
N GLY A 354 8.79 7.42 -14.89
CA GLY A 354 8.86 6.32 -15.81
C GLY A 354 10.06 6.49 -16.76
N THR A 355 10.68 5.38 -17.13
CA THR A 355 11.93 5.38 -17.93
C THR A 355 11.72 5.87 -19.36
N GLU A 356 10.48 5.79 -19.86
CA GLU A 356 10.12 6.29 -21.19
C GLU A 356 9.71 7.78 -21.14
N GLY A 357 9.70 8.40 -19.95
CA GLY A 357 9.34 9.81 -19.77
C GLY A 357 7.85 10.09 -19.96
N ILE A 358 7.02 9.05 -20.07
CA ILE A 358 5.57 9.14 -20.30
C ILE A 358 4.85 9.44 -18.98
N GLN A 359 5.33 8.89 -17.87
CA GLN A 359 4.71 9.06 -16.57
C GLN A 359 5.65 9.74 -15.58
N SER A 360 5.12 10.66 -14.79
CA SER A 360 5.83 11.15 -13.62
C SER A 360 4.92 11.52 -12.47
N ARG A 361 5.45 11.50 -11.25
CA ARG A 361 4.74 11.91 -10.04
C ARG A 361 5.65 12.69 -9.10
N ASN A 362 5.12 13.77 -8.53
CA ASN A 362 5.69 14.46 -7.38
C ASN A 362 4.80 14.22 -6.15
N GLY A 363 5.41 13.91 -5.01
CA GLY A 363 4.67 13.59 -3.80
C GLY A 363 5.23 14.32 -2.58
N LEU A 364 4.33 14.74 -1.70
CA LEU A 364 4.63 15.13 -0.33
C LEU A 364 3.94 14.16 0.63
N LEU A 365 4.65 13.70 1.65
CA LEU A 365 4.12 12.85 2.71
C LEU A 365 4.50 13.46 4.07
N LEU A 366 3.49 13.69 4.90
CA LEU A 366 3.64 13.97 6.32
C LEU A 366 3.08 12.78 7.10
N THR A 367 3.88 12.20 7.97
CA THR A 367 3.45 11.15 8.90
C THR A 367 3.69 11.57 10.33
N ILE A 368 2.65 11.48 11.17
CA ILE A 368 2.74 11.55 12.62
C ILE A 368 2.64 10.12 13.13
N LEU A 369 3.57 9.73 13.98
CA LEU A 369 3.67 8.38 14.51
C LEU A 369 3.67 8.44 16.04
N LEU A 370 2.66 7.82 16.65
CA LEU A 370 2.53 7.56 18.08
C LEU A 370 2.82 6.09 18.31
N ASP A 371 4.07 5.79 18.61
CA ASP A 371 4.58 4.45 18.49
C ASP A 371 5.25 4.04 19.77
N ASP A 372 4.50 3.33 20.62
CA ASP A 372 5.04 2.54 21.71
C ASP A 372 5.74 1.28 21.17
N LEU A 373 6.33 1.32 19.97
CA LEU A 373 7.36 0.37 19.49
C LEU A 373 8.76 1.00 19.41
#